data_AF-A0A6P8GHP0-F1
#
_entry.id   AF-A0A6P8GHP0-F1
#
_cell.length_a   1.000
_cell.length_b   1.000
_cell.length_c   1.000
_cell.angle_alpha   90.00
_cell.angle_beta   90.00
_cell.angle_gamma   90.00
#
_symmetry.space_group_name_H-M   'P 1'
#
loop_
_entity.id
_entity.type
_entity.pdbx_description
1 polymer ?
#
loop_
_entity_poly.entity_id
_entity_poly.type
_entity_poly.pdbx_seq_one_letter_code
_entity_poly.pdbx_strand_id
1 'polypeptide(L)'
;MKCILDRKGFRRGGRRPGLLWWGTLIGENETLAAEQRYLEKLFPDRSPEEREQQEPFLRKFSTSPVFKDGSRYGNFRFTFSLADVMKEYSTQFCGGAHPVLRVYETVIYKQEVMYVVVIHSPDVHDFDGYPELGDNDEGVCAYRDGEIIWRAQAISQTHRYRLTENRDDKQVSVGGGFKVFYVWDHVTLAFHMPEGKNLVFPLETLLQSLTACGGAVNSLNPVIGKVKAGKIVQEKKADA
;
A
#
# COMPACT_ATOMS: atom_id res chain seq x y z
N MET A 1 7.37 -2.96 17.42
CA MET A 1 8.77 -2.65 17.09
C MET A 1 9.74 -3.58 17.81
N LYS A 2 9.95 -3.48 19.14
CA LYS A 2 10.90 -4.34 19.89
C LYS A 2 10.80 -5.83 19.56
N CYS A 3 9.61 -6.42 19.67
CA CYS A 3 9.42 -7.85 19.36
C CYS A 3 9.75 -8.24 17.90
N ILE A 4 9.66 -7.31 16.94
CA ILE A 4 9.99 -7.56 15.53
C ILE A 4 11.52 -7.58 15.38
N LEU A 5 12.20 -6.61 16.00
CA LEU A 5 13.67 -6.52 15.97
C LEU A 5 14.31 -7.70 16.69
N ASP A 6 13.84 -8.04 17.90
CA ASP A 6 14.37 -9.15 18.70
C ASP A 6 14.23 -10.50 17.97
N ARG A 7 13.19 -10.65 17.14
CA ARG A 7 12.89 -11.87 16.36
C ARG A 7 13.42 -11.81 14.93
N LYS A 8 14.04 -10.69 14.55
CA LYS A 8 14.48 -10.38 13.19
C LYS A 8 13.39 -10.63 12.15
N GLY A 9 12.12 -10.37 12.47
CA GLY A 9 11.04 -10.72 11.55
C GLY A 9 9.62 -10.53 12.04
N PHE A 10 8.68 -10.83 11.15
CA PHE A 10 7.25 -10.62 11.31
C PHE A 10 6.52 -11.94 11.56
N ARG A 11 5.49 -11.92 12.42
CA ARG A 11 4.65 -13.08 12.75
C ARG A 11 3.25 -12.93 12.20
N ARG A 12 2.61 -14.07 11.95
CA ARG A 12 1.17 -14.15 11.69
C ARG A 12 0.37 -13.39 12.74
N GLY A 13 -0.71 -12.76 12.31
CA GLY A 13 -1.65 -12.07 13.19
C GLY A 13 -2.41 -13.05 14.10
N GLY A 14 -2.84 -12.57 15.27
CA GLY A 14 -3.59 -13.39 16.23
C GLY A 14 -5.09 -13.53 15.95
N ARG A 15 -5.69 -12.63 15.16
CA ARG A 15 -7.15 -12.59 14.91
C ARG A 15 -7.60 -13.46 13.73
N ARG A 16 -6.77 -13.59 12.70
CA ARG A 16 -6.98 -14.51 11.57
C ARG A 16 -5.77 -15.44 11.55
N PRO A 17 -5.89 -16.66 12.10
CA PRO A 17 -4.75 -17.54 12.26
C PRO A 17 -4.15 -17.84 10.89
N GLY A 18 -2.82 -17.77 10.81
CA GLY A 18 -2.07 -18.15 9.61
C GLY A 18 -1.75 -17.02 8.62
N LEU A 19 -2.23 -15.79 8.80
CA LEU A 19 -1.96 -14.70 7.85
C LEU A 19 -1.08 -13.57 8.44
N LEU A 20 -0.06 -13.16 7.68
CA LEU A 20 0.74 -11.96 7.91
C LEU A 20 0.28 -10.84 6.96
N TRP A 21 -0.22 -9.75 7.54
CA TRP A 21 -0.89 -8.67 6.81
C TRP A 21 0.06 -7.51 6.47
N TRP A 22 0.03 -7.08 5.22
CA TRP A 22 0.78 -5.95 4.69
C TRP A 22 -0.15 -4.96 4.01
N GLY A 23 -0.22 -3.75 4.54
CA GLY A 23 -0.90 -2.64 3.90
C GLY A 23 -0.04 -2.04 2.78
N THR A 24 -0.68 -1.64 1.70
CA THR A 24 -0.03 -0.89 0.62
C THR A 24 0.24 0.56 1.04
N LEU A 25 1.35 1.10 0.52
CA LEU A 25 1.72 2.50 0.60
C LEU A 25 1.90 3.00 -0.83
N ILE A 26 1.10 3.98 -1.24
CA ILE A 26 1.20 4.59 -2.56
C ILE A 26 1.92 5.92 -2.39
N GLY A 27 3.10 6.01 -3.01
CA GLY A 27 3.95 7.18 -2.94
C GLY A 27 3.56 8.26 -3.95
N GLU A 28 4.36 9.31 -3.94
CA GLU A 28 4.19 10.44 -4.85
C GLU A 28 4.49 10.05 -6.30
N ASN A 29 5.51 9.23 -6.53
CA ASN A 29 5.88 8.77 -7.86
C ASN A 29 4.74 7.97 -8.52
N GLU A 30 4.12 7.04 -7.79
CA GLU A 30 2.99 6.26 -8.30
C GLU A 30 1.76 7.15 -8.56
N THR A 31 1.56 8.16 -7.71
CA THR A 31 0.46 9.14 -7.88
C THR A 31 0.69 9.99 -9.14
N LEU A 32 1.90 10.52 -9.35
CA LEU A 32 2.24 11.32 -10.53
C LEU A 32 2.17 10.47 -11.82
N ALA A 33 2.65 9.23 -11.77
CA ALA A 33 2.55 8.32 -12.91
C ALA A 33 1.08 8.02 -13.27
N ALA A 34 0.21 7.84 -12.28
CA ALA A 34 -1.23 7.66 -12.50
C ALA A 34 -1.89 8.90 -13.09
N GLU A 35 -1.51 10.09 -12.62
CA GLU A 35 -1.97 11.37 -13.15
C GLU A 35 -1.54 11.57 -14.61
N GLN A 36 -0.29 11.27 -14.93
CA GLN A 36 0.21 11.38 -16.30
C GLN A 36 -0.55 10.46 -17.25
N ARG A 37 -0.79 9.19 -16.85
CA ARG A 37 -1.61 8.26 -17.64
C ARG A 37 -3.05 8.77 -17.82
N TYR A 38 -3.64 9.38 -16.79
CA TYR A 38 -4.96 9.99 -16.88
C TYR A 38 -4.98 11.10 -17.94
N LEU A 39 -3.99 12.00 -17.90
CA LEU A 39 -3.91 13.12 -18.82
C LEU A 39 -3.57 12.69 -20.25
N GLU A 40 -2.72 11.69 -20.45
CA GLU A 40 -2.42 11.11 -21.77
C GLU A 40 -3.65 10.44 -22.40
N LYS A 41 -4.48 9.80 -21.57
CA LYS A 41 -5.75 9.23 -22.03
C LYS A 41 -6.77 10.30 -22.37
N LEU A 42 -6.83 11.37 -21.58
CA LEU A 42 -7.81 12.45 -21.76
C LEU A 42 -7.43 13.37 -22.93
N PHE A 43 -6.14 13.67 -23.07
CA PHE A 43 -5.56 14.57 -24.05
C PHE A 43 -4.32 13.91 -24.71
N PRO A 44 -4.50 13.00 -25.68
CA PRO A 44 -3.39 12.27 -26.30
C PRO A 44 -2.43 13.19 -27.07
N ASP A 45 -2.96 14.23 -27.71
CA ASP A 45 -2.21 15.11 -28.61
C ASP A 45 -1.68 16.38 -27.91
N ARG A 46 -1.22 16.26 -26.66
CA ARG A 46 -0.61 17.40 -25.95
C ARG A 46 0.76 17.76 -26.53
N SER A 47 1.05 19.05 -26.65
CA SER A 47 2.39 19.56 -26.94
C SER A 47 3.31 19.43 -25.70
N PRO A 48 4.64 19.51 -25.85
CA PRO A 48 5.55 19.58 -24.70
C PRO A 48 5.22 20.72 -23.73
N GLU A 49 4.87 21.90 -24.25
CA GLU A 49 4.52 23.08 -23.46
C GLU A 49 3.23 22.87 -22.67
N GLU A 50 2.20 22.27 -23.28
CA GLU A 50 0.95 21.91 -22.60
C GLU A 50 1.18 20.87 -21.48
N ARG A 51 2.16 19.98 -21.62
CA ARG A 51 2.54 19.02 -20.57
C ARG A 51 3.24 19.71 -19.40
N GLU A 52 4.16 20.63 -19.68
CA GLU A 52 4.95 21.33 -18.66
C GLU A 52 4.10 22.29 -17.82
N GLN A 53 3.07 22.90 -18.40
CA GLN A 53 2.17 23.81 -17.70
C GLN A 53 1.17 23.11 -16.75
N GLN A 54 1.04 21.79 -16.85
CA GLN A 54 0.06 21.05 -16.06
C GLN A 54 0.51 20.92 -14.61
N GLU A 55 -0.21 21.60 -13.71
CA GLU A 55 0.00 21.48 -12.27
C GLU A 55 -0.52 20.14 -11.72
N PRO A 56 0.22 19.48 -10.80
CA PRO A 56 -0.25 18.26 -10.17
C PRO A 56 -1.55 18.45 -9.38
N PHE A 57 -2.49 17.53 -9.57
CA PHE A 57 -3.84 17.65 -9.00
C PHE A 57 -4.31 16.41 -8.24
N LEU A 58 -3.92 15.20 -8.64
CA LEU A 58 -4.41 13.93 -8.12
C LEU A 58 -4.12 13.78 -6.62
N ARG A 59 -3.01 14.35 -6.14
CA ARG A 59 -2.65 14.39 -4.71
C ARG A 59 -3.73 15.07 -3.86
N LYS A 60 -4.46 16.04 -4.41
CA LYS A 60 -5.57 16.73 -3.71
C LYS A 60 -6.76 15.80 -3.48
N PHE A 61 -6.91 14.76 -4.30
CA PHE A 61 -7.97 13.76 -4.21
C PHE A 61 -7.54 12.52 -3.43
N SER A 62 -6.25 12.19 -3.36
CA SER A 62 -5.74 10.99 -2.70
C SER A 62 -5.62 11.13 -1.17
N THR A 63 -6.76 11.36 -0.51
CA THR A 63 -6.83 11.63 0.94
C THR A 63 -7.00 10.39 1.82
N SER A 64 -7.17 9.21 1.21
CA SER A 64 -7.27 7.95 1.96
C SER A 64 -5.94 7.57 2.64
N PRO A 65 -5.97 6.72 3.68
CA PRO A 65 -4.79 6.39 4.46
C PRO A 65 -3.63 5.77 3.69
N VAL A 66 -3.87 5.09 2.56
CA VAL A 66 -2.81 4.44 1.76
C VAL A 66 -1.87 5.42 1.05
N PHE A 67 -2.26 6.69 0.91
CA PHE A 67 -1.45 7.77 0.31
C PHE A 67 -0.76 8.67 1.35
N LYS A 68 -0.86 8.31 2.64
CA LYS A 68 -0.31 9.08 3.75
C LYS A 68 1.01 8.47 4.23
N ASP A 69 1.97 9.34 4.53
CA ASP A 69 3.26 8.93 5.09
C ASP A 69 3.16 8.39 6.52
N GLY A 70 2.03 8.64 7.18
CA GLY A 70 1.76 8.13 8.53
C GLY A 70 1.42 6.64 8.55
N SER A 71 1.61 6.02 9.72
CA SER A 71 1.14 4.66 9.97
C SER A 71 -0.32 4.69 10.38
N ARG A 72 -1.12 3.75 9.87
CA ARG A 72 -2.52 3.57 10.29
C ARG A 72 -2.64 3.15 11.75
N TYR A 73 -1.64 2.45 12.29
CA TYR A 73 -1.79 1.68 13.53
C TYR A 73 -0.78 2.01 14.63
N GLY A 74 0.02 3.07 14.45
CA GLY A 74 0.90 3.54 15.52
C GLY A 74 1.93 4.56 15.10
N ASN A 75 3.01 4.62 15.87
CA ASN A 75 4.06 5.64 15.73
C ASN A 75 5.27 5.15 14.92
N PHE A 76 5.24 3.90 14.46
CA PHE A 76 6.35 3.27 13.73
C PHE A 76 5.79 2.47 12.55
N ARG A 77 6.56 2.38 11.48
CA ARG A 77 6.26 1.55 10.32
C ARG A 77 7.54 0.93 9.78
N PHE A 78 7.45 -0.31 9.33
CA PHE A 78 8.45 -0.91 8.45
C PHE A 78 7.91 -0.84 7.02
N THR A 79 8.73 -0.32 6.09
CA THR A 79 8.34 -0.16 4.68
C THR A 79 9.33 -0.93 3.82
N PHE A 80 8.82 -1.80 2.96
CA PHE A 80 9.61 -2.63 2.06
C PHE A 80 9.05 -2.51 0.64
N SER A 81 9.90 -2.74 -0.36
CA SER A 81 9.40 -2.98 -1.71
C SER A 81 8.64 -4.31 -1.74
N LEU A 82 7.66 -4.43 -2.65
CA LEU A 82 6.97 -5.71 -2.82
C LEU A 82 7.94 -6.81 -3.23
N ALA A 83 8.88 -6.50 -4.13
CA ALA A 83 9.90 -7.43 -4.61
C ALA A 83 10.74 -8.02 -3.47
N ASP A 84 11.18 -7.19 -2.50
CA ASP A 84 11.98 -7.67 -1.37
C ASP A 84 11.17 -8.63 -0.48
N VAL A 85 9.91 -8.29 -0.18
CA VAL A 85 9.05 -9.15 0.64
C VAL A 85 8.75 -10.46 -0.09
N MET A 86 8.45 -10.40 -1.39
CA MET A 86 8.19 -11.58 -2.22
C MET A 86 9.40 -12.49 -2.31
N LYS A 87 10.61 -11.92 -2.46
CA LYS A 87 11.87 -12.67 -2.50
C LYS A 87 12.14 -13.41 -1.19
N GLU A 88 12.02 -12.72 -0.06
CA GLU A 88 12.24 -13.34 1.25
C GLU A 88 11.18 -14.41 1.54
N TYR A 89 9.93 -14.16 1.19
CA TYR A 89 8.85 -15.13 1.33
C TYR A 89 9.06 -16.37 0.46
N SER A 90 9.42 -16.18 -0.81
CA SER A 90 9.76 -17.25 -1.76
C SER A 90 10.89 -18.13 -1.21
N THR A 91 11.96 -17.49 -0.73
CA THR A 91 13.14 -18.19 -0.21
C THR A 91 12.83 -18.98 1.05
N GLN A 92 12.06 -18.42 1.98
CA GLN A 92 11.83 -19.03 3.30
C GLN A 92 10.67 -20.03 3.32
N PHE A 93 9.68 -19.88 2.43
CA PHE A 93 8.43 -20.65 2.50
C PHE A 93 8.01 -21.34 1.20
N CYS A 94 8.62 -20.99 0.06
CA CYS A 94 8.27 -21.56 -1.25
C CYS A 94 9.42 -22.38 -1.85
N GLY A 95 10.50 -22.66 -1.10
CA GLY A 95 11.67 -23.36 -1.63
C GLY A 95 12.36 -22.64 -2.79
N GLY A 96 12.20 -21.31 -2.88
CA GLY A 96 12.68 -20.49 -4.01
C GLY A 96 11.72 -20.40 -5.20
N ALA A 97 10.58 -21.10 -5.18
CA ALA A 97 9.55 -20.97 -6.20
C ALA A 97 8.79 -19.64 -6.07
N HIS A 98 8.16 -19.21 -7.16
CA HIS A 98 7.31 -18.03 -7.15
C HIS A 98 6.07 -18.26 -6.28
N PRO A 99 5.75 -17.37 -5.32
CA PRO A 99 4.52 -17.46 -4.55
C PRO A 99 3.29 -17.32 -5.45
N VAL A 100 2.20 -17.98 -5.08
CA VAL A 100 0.91 -17.88 -5.78
C VAL A 100 0.09 -16.76 -5.15
N LEU A 101 -0.49 -15.89 -5.98
CA LEU A 101 -1.37 -14.81 -5.56
C LEU A 101 -2.80 -15.14 -5.94
N ARG A 102 -3.76 -14.98 -5.01
CA ARG A 102 -5.17 -15.24 -5.26
C ARG A 102 -6.07 -14.14 -4.71
N VAL A 103 -7.19 -13.90 -5.39
CA VAL A 103 -8.25 -12.98 -4.94
C VAL A 103 -9.00 -13.65 -3.78
N TYR A 104 -8.76 -13.20 -2.55
CA TYR A 104 -9.21 -13.92 -1.35
C TYR A 104 -10.58 -13.46 -0.85
N GLU A 105 -10.71 -12.19 -0.50
CA GLU A 105 -11.97 -11.64 0.02
C GLU A 105 -12.06 -10.13 -0.21
N THR A 106 -13.28 -9.61 -0.11
CA THR A 106 -13.53 -8.17 0.02
C THR A 106 -14.13 -7.91 1.39
N VAL A 107 -13.47 -7.06 2.18
CA VAL A 107 -13.95 -6.67 3.51
C VAL A 107 -14.48 -5.24 3.45
N ILE A 108 -15.75 -5.07 3.83
CA ILE A 108 -16.40 -3.77 3.84
C ILE A 108 -16.49 -3.27 5.29
N TYR A 109 -15.88 -2.12 5.54
CA TYR A 109 -16.01 -1.35 6.77
C TYR A 109 -16.87 -0.11 6.52
N LYS A 110 -17.20 0.62 7.61
CA LYS A 110 -18.04 1.83 7.55
C LYS A 110 -17.59 2.87 6.51
N GLN A 111 -16.27 2.98 6.28
CA GLN A 111 -15.72 3.97 5.36
C GLN A 111 -14.58 3.41 4.50
N GLU A 112 -14.43 2.09 4.39
CA GLU A 112 -13.29 1.45 3.73
C GLU A 112 -13.74 0.15 3.07
N VAL A 113 -13.35 -0.05 1.81
CA VAL A 113 -13.45 -1.33 1.10
C VAL A 113 -12.04 -1.87 0.93
N MET A 114 -11.76 -3.02 1.55
CA MET A 114 -10.45 -3.66 1.50
C MET A 114 -10.52 -4.91 0.63
N TYR A 115 -9.83 -4.87 -0.52
CA TYR A 115 -9.62 -6.05 -1.37
C TYR A 115 -8.38 -6.80 -0.89
N VAL A 116 -8.55 -8.06 -0.53
CA VAL A 116 -7.45 -8.88 0.02
C VAL A 116 -6.92 -9.81 -1.06
N VAL A 117 -5.62 -9.72 -1.30
CA VAL A 117 -4.87 -10.69 -2.10
C VAL A 117 -4.13 -11.60 -1.13
N VAL A 118 -4.44 -12.89 -1.15
CA VAL A 118 -3.68 -13.87 -0.39
C VAL A 118 -2.47 -14.31 -1.20
N ILE A 119 -1.34 -14.45 -0.54
CA ILE A 119 -0.07 -14.89 -1.11
C ILE A 119 0.35 -16.15 -0.37
N HIS A 120 0.55 -17.25 -1.08
CA HIS A 120 0.88 -18.54 -0.46
C HIS A 120 1.96 -19.30 -1.23
N SER A 121 2.57 -20.27 -0.56
CA SER A 121 3.46 -21.23 -1.21
C SER A 121 2.68 -22.08 -2.23
N PRO A 122 3.28 -22.45 -3.37
CA PRO A 122 2.65 -23.35 -4.34
C PRO A 122 2.29 -24.72 -3.75
N ASP A 123 2.92 -25.14 -2.65
CA ASP A 123 2.62 -26.41 -1.96
C ASP A 123 1.40 -26.32 -1.01
N VAL A 124 0.77 -25.15 -0.90
CA VAL A 124 -0.41 -24.90 -0.06
C VAL A 124 -1.66 -24.86 -0.92
N HIS A 125 -2.54 -25.84 -0.71
CA HIS A 125 -3.77 -26.03 -1.50
C HIS A 125 -5.04 -25.46 -0.85
N ASP A 126 -4.94 -24.93 0.37
CA ASP A 126 -6.07 -24.37 1.12
C ASP A 126 -6.79 -23.23 0.37
N PHE A 127 -6.11 -22.61 -0.60
CA PHE A 127 -6.61 -21.46 -1.36
C PHE A 127 -6.99 -21.79 -2.81
N ASP A 128 -6.91 -23.05 -3.25
CA ASP A 128 -7.12 -23.40 -4.65
C ASP A 128 -8.54 -23.09 -5.17
N GLY A 129 -9.51 -22.96 -4.26
CA GLY A 129 -10.87 -22.52 -4.60
C GLY A 129 -11.00 -21.02 -4.93
N TYR A 130 -9.96 -20.22 -4.66
CA TYR A 130 -9.95 -18.78 -4.98
C TYR A 130 -9.31 -18.52 -6.34
N PRO A 131 -9.82 -17.56 -7.13
CA PRO A 131 -9.23 -17.21 -8.43
C PRO A 131 -7.78 -16.73 -8.28
N GLU A 132 -6.89 -17.22 -9.15
CA GLU A 132 -5.54 -16.68 -9.24
C GLU A 132 -5.56 -15.23 -9.70
N LEU A 133 -4.73 -14.41 -9.06
CA LEU A 133 -4.55 -13.02 -9.43
C LEU A 133 -3.57 -12.97 -10.61
N GLY A 134 -4.11 -13.12 -11.81
CA GLY A 134 -3.35 -13.00 -13.04
C GLY A 134 -3.26 -11.56 -13.56
N ASP A 135 -2.67 -11.47 -14.74
CA ASP A 135 -2.67 -10.26 -15.54
C ASP A 135 -4.01 -10.09 -16.28
N ASN A 136 -5.05 -9.67 -15.55
CA ASN A 136 -6.34 -9.32 -16.15
C ASN A 136 -6.61 -7.82 -16.05
N ASP A 137 -7.26 -7.26 -17.07
CA ASP A 137 -7.60 -5.84 -17.12
C ASP A 137 -8.98 -5.51 -16.55
N GLU A 138 -9.78 -6.52 -16.20
CA GLU A 138 -11.17 -6.35 -15.75
C GLU A 138 -11.32 -6.26 -14.22
N GLY A 139 -10.34 -6.76 -13.45
CA GLY A 139 -10.38 -6.76 -11.98
C GLY A 139 -9.94 -5.45 -11.33
N VAL A 140 -10.39 -5.19 -10.09
CA VAL A 140 -9.93 -4.05 -9.28
C VAL A 140 -8.42 -4.13 -8.98
N CYS A 141 -7.87 -5.33 -9.02
CA CYS A 141 -6.45 -5.60 -8.80
C CYS A 141 -5.96 -6.59 -9.87
N ALA A 142 -4.72 -6.43 -10.31
CA ALA A 142 -3.98 -7.40 -11.13
C ALA A 142 -2.54 -7.53 -10.62
N TYR A 143 -1.87 -8.61 -11.01
CA TYR A 143 -0.44 -8.79 -10.77
C TYR A 143 0.27 -8.98 -12.11
N ARG A 144 1.19 -8.07 -12.44
CA ARG A 144 1.91 -8.02 -13.72
C ARG A 144 3.35 -7.60 -13.43
N ASP A 145 4.31 -8.34 -13.98
CA ASP A 145 5.75 -8.00 -13.92
C ASP A 145 6.30 -7.70 -12.51
N GLY A 146 5.80 -8.41 -11.49
CA GLY A 146 6.24 -8.20 -10.10
C GLY A 146 5.54 -7.05 -9.37
N GLU A 147 4.59 -6.38 -10.03
CA GLU A 147 3.84 -5.25 -9.48
C GLU A 147 2.37 -5.59 -9.24
N ILE A 148 1.80 -4.97 -8.22
CA ILE A 148 0.37 -4.97 -7.97
C ILE A 148 -0.23 -3.75 -8.66
N ILE A 149 -1.05 -3.99 -9.67
CA ILE A 149 -1.80 -2.94 -10.35
C ILE A 149 -3.15 -2.79 -9.65
N TRP A 150 -3.32 -1.68 -8.93
CA TRP A 150 -4.59 -1.31 -8.32
C TRP A 150 -5.35 -0.31 -9.19
N ARG A 151 -6.53 -0.73 -9.67
CA ARG A 151 -7.48 0.10 -10.42
C ARG A 151 -8.46 0.74 -9.45
N ALA A 152 -7.99 1.76 -8.75
CA ALA A 152 -8.75 2.42 -7.69
C ALA A 152 -10.10 2.96 -8.18
N GLN A 153 -11.17 2.64 -7.45
CA GLN A 153 -12.51 3.16 -7.70
C GLN A 153 -12.82 4.36 -6.80
N ALA A 154 -12.19 4.46 -5.63
CA ALA A 154 -12.38 5.56 -4.69
C ALA A 154 -11.14 5.80 -3.81
N ILE A 155 -10.38 6.86 -4.12
CA ILE A 155 -9.11 7.18 -3.43
C ILE A 155 -9.24 8.18 -2.27
N SER A 156 -10.42 8.77 -2.06
CA SER A 156 -10.64 9.84 -1.07
C SER A 156 -11.37 9.32 0.17
N GLN A 157 -10.77 9.45 1.35
CA GLN A 157 -11.53 9.36 2.60
C GLN A 157 -12.36 10.64 2.84
N THR A 158 -11.78 11.79 2.51
CA THR A 158 -12.44 13.09 2.56
C THR A 158 -12.20 13.84 1.28
N HIS A 159 -13.24 14.41 0.71
CA HIS A 159 -13.18 15.10 -0.57
C HIS A 159 -13.66 16.55 -0.41
N ARG A 160 -12.97 17.49 -1.08
CA ARG A 160 -13.17 18.94 -0.97
C ARG A 160 -12.95 19.68 -2.29
N TYR A 161 -12.78 18.96 -3.38
CA TYR A 161 -12.23 19.50 -4.62
C TYR A 161 -13.05 19.04 -5.79
N ARG A 162 -13.20 19.89 -6.81
CA ARG A 162 -13.82 19.50 -8.08
C ARG A 162 -12.76 19.53 -9.17
N LEU A 163 -12.70 18.47 -9.96
CA LEU A 163 -11.86 18.42 -11.15
C LEU A 163 -12.61 19.09 -12.31
N THR A 164 -11.95 20.03 -13.00
CA THR A 164 -12.48 20.69 -14.19
C THR A 164 -11.52 20.44 -15.34
N GLU A 165 -12.05 19.87 -16.42
CA GLU A 165 -11.32 19.62 -17.66
C GLU A 165 -11.55 20.80 -18.61
N ASN A 166 -10.47 21.42 -19.06
CA ASN A 166 -10.49 22.38 -20.14
C ASN A 166 -9.93 21.70 -21.40
N ARG A 167 -10.80 21.42 -22.36
CA ARG A 167 -10.42 20.71 -23.60
C ARG A 167 -9.72 21.61 -24.61
N ASP A 168 -9.97 22.91 -24.57
CA ASP A 168 -9.37 23.88 -25.48
C ASP A 168 -7.88 24.06 -25.15
N ASP A 169 -7.57 24.22 -23.85
CA ASP A 169 -6.19 24.35 -23.36
C ASP A 169 -5.54 23.00 -23.00
N LYS A 170 -6.30 21.89 -23.10
CA LYS A 170 -5.91 20.53 -22.68
C LYS A 170 -5.32 20.46 -21.26
N GLN A 171 -5.92 21.23 -20.36
CA GLN A 171 -5.52 21.33 -18.96
C GLN A 171 -6.59 20.76 -18.04
N VAL A 172 -6.14 20.21 -16.91
CA VAL A 172 -6.98 19.88 -15.78
C VAL A 172 -6.71 20.85 -14.65
N SER A 173 -7.77 21.44 -14.10
CA SER A 173 -7.71 22.33 -12.96
C SER A 173 -8.54 21.82 -11.79
N VAL A 174 -8.24 22.32 -10.60
CA VAL A 174 -8.93 21.94 -9.36
C VAL A 174 -9.60 23.14 -8.73
N GLY A 175 -10.93 23.09 -8.67
CA GLY A 175 -11.75 24.03 -7.91
C GLY A 175 -12.01 23.58 -6.48
N GLY A 176 -12.35 24.53 -5.61
CA GLY A 176 -12.83 24.24 -4.26
C GLY A 176 -14.26 23.69 -4.24
N GLY A 177 -14.58 22.89 -3.24
CA GLY A 177 -15.90 22.33 -3.01
C GLY A 177 -16.18 22.06 -1.53
N PHE A 178 -17.36 21.52 -1.23
CA PHE A 178 -17.75 21.18 0.15
C PHE A 178 -17.02 19.93 0.66
N LYS A 179 -16.73 19.90 1.96
CA LYS A 179 -16.15 18.72 2.60
C LYS A 179 -17.21 17.63 2.70
N VAL A 180 -16.94 16.50 2.06
CA VAL A 180 -17.74 15.28 2.17
C VAL A 180 -16.87 14.09 2.51
N PHE A 181 -17.46 13.10 3.18
CA PHE A 181 -16.81 11.85 3.55
C PHE A 181 -17.22 10.78 2.54
N TYR A 182 -16.25 10.13 1.91
CA TYR A 182 -16.49 9.04 0.97
C TYR A 182 -15.97 7.72 1.54
N VAL A 183 -16.58 6.63 1.10
CA VAL A 183 -15.98 5.30 1.19
C VAL A 183 -14.81 5.26 0.23
N TRP A 184 -13.64 4.83 0.71
CA TRP A 184 -12.45 4.64 -0.11
C TRP A 184 -12.13 3.15 -0.22
N ASP A 185 -11.46 2.76 -1.29
CA ASP A 185 -11.02 1.39 -1.51
C ASP A 185 -9.50 1.27 -1.47
N HIS A 186 -8.99 0.04 -1.27
CA HIS A 186 -7.57 -0.28 -1.40
C HIS A 186 -7.32 -1.79 -1.50
N VAL A 187 -6.12 -2.13 -1.97
CA VAL A 187 -5.60 -3.50 -1.97
C VAL A 187 -4.69 -3.71 -0.76
N THR A 188 -4.84 -4.86 -0.10
CA THR A 188 -4.00 -5.33 1.01
C THR A 188 -3.51 -6.73 0.72
N LEU A 189 -2.27 -7.03 1.12
CA LEU A 189 -1.63 -8.32 0.90
C LEU A 189 -1.64 -9.13 2.20
N ALA A 190 -2.00 -10.40 2.10
CA ALA A 190 -2.01 -11.34 3.22
C ALA A 190 -1.14 -12.55 2.88
N PHE A 191 0.03 -12.65 3.50
CA PHE A 191 0.93 -13.78 3.30
C PHE A 191 0.53 -14.94 4.22
N HIS A 192 0.29 -16.11 3.65
CA HIS A 192 0.10 -17.34 4.41
C HIS A 192 1.40 -17.75 5.10
N MET A 193 1.34 -17.96 6.40
CA MET A 193 2.48 -18.26 7.25
C MET A 193 2.33 -19.64 7.85
N PRO A 194 3.30 -20.55 7.64
CA PRO A 194 3.31 -21.83 8.34
C PRO A 194 3.31 -21.64 9.86
N GLU A 195 2.72 -22.60 10.57
CA GLU A 195 2.59 -22.52 12.01
C GLU A 195 3.95 -22.37 12.73
N GLY A 196 4.00 -21.46 13.71
CA GLY A 196 5.20 -21.22 14.51
C GLY A 196 6.34 -20.49 13.79
N LYS A 197 6.20 -20.17 12.50
CA LYS A 197 7.24 -19.49 11.72
C LYS A 197 7.10 -17.97 11.72
N ASN A 198 8.21 -17.29 11.47
CA ASN A 198 8.28 -15.84 11.23
C ASN A 198 8.83 -15.62 9.82
N LEU A 199 8.38 -14.58 9.12
CA LEU A 199 9.07 -14.07 7.94
C LEU A 199 10.26 -13.23 8.42
N VAL A 200 11.47 -13.75 8.24
CA VAL A 200 12.71 -13.18 8.77
C VAL A 200 13.32 -12.23 7.74
N PHE A 201 14.01 -11.20 8.20
CA PHE A 201 14.83 -10.31 7.38
C PHE A 201 16.16 -10.06 8.09
N PRO A 202 17.24 -9.75 7.36
CA PRO A 202 18.46 -9.24 7.97
C PRO A 202 18.14 -8.04 8.87
N LEU A 203 18.84 -7.94 10.01
CA LEU A 203 18.54 -6.89 11.01
C LEU A 203 18.77 -5.50 10.41
N GLU A 204 19.81 -5.38 9.60
CA GLU A 204 20.19 -4.18 8.88
C GLU A 204 19.04 -3.72 7.97
N THR A 205 18.43 -4.64 7.22
CA THR A 205 17.26 -4.37 6.37
C THR A 205 16.04 -3.94 7.20
N LEU A 206 15.79 -4.58 8.35
CA LEU A 206 14.71 -4.19 9.26
C LEU A 206 14.90 -2.78 9.82
N LEU A 207 16.13 -2.42 10.15
CA LEU A 207 16.44 -1.09 10.65
C LEU A 207 16.33 -0.04 9.54
N GLN A 208 16.84 -0.33 8.34
CA GLN A 208 16.70 0.56 7.19
C GLN A 208 15.23 0.83 6.85
N SER A 209 14.39 -0.22 6.85
CA SER A 209 12.95 -0.11 6.58
C SER A 209 12.15 0.56 7.71
N LEU A 210 12.70 0.64 8.93
CA LEU A 210 12.04 1.23 10.09
C LEU A 210 12.04 2.76 10.01
N THR A 211 10.83 3.32 10.10
CA THR A 211 10.58 4.77 10.11
C THR A 211 9.65 5.17 11.24
N ALA A 212 9.83 6.41 11.71
CA ALA A 212 8.94 7.04 12.67
C ALA A 212 7.77 7.71 11.94
N CYS A 213 6.56 7.47 12.41
CA CYS A 213 5.33 7.96 11.82
C CYS A 213 4.58 8.89 12.78
N GLY A 214 3.86 9.87 12.21
CA GLY A 214 2.68 10.40 12.89
C GLY A 214 1.51 9.42 12.76
N GLY A 215 0.52 9.50 13.64
CA GLY A 215 -0.72 8.74 13.47
C GLY A 215 -1.49 9.24 12.25
N ALA A 216 -1.73 8.37 11.26
CA ALA A 216 -2.44 8.74 10.04
C ALA A 216 -3.96 8.86 10.24
N VAL A 217 -4.54 8.03 11.11
CA VAL A 217 -5.95 7.98 11.54
C VAL A 217 -6.01 7.25 12.89
N ASN A 218 -6.98 7.57 13.76
CA ASN A 218 -7.40 6.85 14.99
C ASN A 218 -6.42 5.78 15.48
N SER A 219 -5.34 6.23 16.14
CA SER A 219 -4.29 5.32 16.59
C SER A 219 -4.85 4.28 17.55
N LEU A 220 -4.58 2.99 17.28
CA LEU A 220 -4.95 1.89 18.16
C LEU A 220 -4.19 1.92 19.50
N ASN A 221 -3.12 2.72 19.58
CA ASN A 221 -2.26 2.88 20.75
C ASN A 221 -2.05 4.35 21.09
N PRO A 222 -1.66 4.70 22.33
CA PRO A 222 -1.26 6.06 22.67
C PRO A 222 -0.20 6.61 21.69
N VAL A 223 -0.45 7.78 21.13
CA VAL A 223 0.46 8.46 20.20
C VAL A 223 1.54 9.14 21.02
N ILE A 224 2.80 8.71 20.89
CA ILE A 224 3.94 9.33 21.59
C ILE A 224 4.50 10.55 20.85
N GLY A 225 3.94 10.85 19.67
CA GLY A 225 4.34 11.94 18.79
C GLY A 225 5.52 11.58 17.88
N LYS A 226 5.52 12.13 16.66
CA LYS A 226 6.52 11.82 15.61
C LYS A 226 7.95 12.13 16.05
N VAL A 227 8.16 13.22 16.81
CA VAL A 227 9.49 13.63 17.30
C VAL A 227 10.08 12.59 18.25
N LYS A 228 9.29 12.15 19.25
CA LYS A 228 9.75 11.14 20.22
C LYS A 228 9.93 9.77 19.56
N ALA A 229 9.03 9.38 18.66
CA ALA A 229 9.20 8.18 17.85
C ALA A 229 10.48 8.25 16.99
N GLY A 230 10.80 9.42 16.44
CA GLY A 230 12.03 9.67 15.70
C GLY A 230 13.28 9.39 16.53
N LYS A 231 13.34 9.91 17.76
CA LYS A 231 14.47 9.64 18.68
C LYS A 231 14.65 8.14 18.95
N ILE A 232 13.55 7.43 19.22
CA ILE A 232 13.57 5.98 19.44
C ILE A 232 14.08 5.21 18.21
N VAL A 233 13.70 5.63 16.99
CA VAL A 233 14.22 4.99 15.77
C VAL A 233 15.72 5.23 15.62
N GLN A 234 16.20 6.44 15.91
CA GLN A 234 17.64 6.75 15.84
C GLN A 234 18.44 5.96 16.86
N GLU A 235 17.97 5.87 18.10
CA GLU A 235 18.59 5.03 19.14
C GLU A 235 18.69 3.57 18.67
N LYS A 236 17.61 3.01 18.12
CA LYS A 236 17.61 1.62 17.62
C LYS A 236 18.55 1.39 16.44
N LYS A 237 18.78 2.41 15.62
CA LYS A 237 19.73 2.33 14.49
C LYS A 237 21.19 2.49 14.95
N ALA A 238 21.44 3.21 16.04
CA ALA A 238 22.76 3.39 16.61
C ALA A 238 23.21 2.19 17.49
N ASP A 239 22.25 1.48 18.10
CA ASP A 239 22.49 0.30 18.94
C ASP A 239 22.83 -0.99 18.16
N ALA A 240 22.81 -0.96 16.82
CA ALA A 240 22.90 -2.14 15.94
C ALA A 240 24.21 -2.19 15.17
#